data_AF-A0A6I9PBY1-F1
#
_entry.id   AF-A0A6I9PBY1-F1
#
_cell.length_a   1.000
_cell.length_b   1.000
_cell.length_c   1.000
_cell.angle_alpha   90.00
_cell.angle_beta   90.00
_cell.angle_gamma   90.00
#
_symmetry.space_group_name_H-M   'P 1'
#
loop_
_entity.id
_entity.type
_entity.pdbx_description
1 polymer ?
#
loop_
_entity_poly.entity_id
_entity_poly.type
_entity_poly.pdbx_seq_one_letter_code
_entity_poly.pdbx_strand_id
1 'polypeptide(L)'
;MTWFLNALHGALGGTKKKTSSITKAFQGSMRIFSKKLPHPDCTPEEKEALLVTEEYQEQMSESTFLFLTLDLPTAPLYKDEKEQLIIPQVPLFNILGKFNGSTEKVQFNNNNNNRLK
;
A
#
# COMPACT_ATOMS: atom_id res chain seq x y z
N MET A 1 -9.48 15.10 1.91
CA MET A 1 -8.52 15.53 2.94
C MET A 1 -7.13 15.85 2.41
N THR A 2 -6.54 15.01 1.54
CA THR A 2 -5.18 15.21 0.97
C THR A 2 -4.95 16.61 0.39
N TRP A 3 -5.91 17.12 -0.39
CA TRP A 3 -5.82 18.45 -0.98
C TRP A 3 -5.63 19.56 0.07
N PHE A 4 -6.42 19.52 1.15
CA PHE A 4 -6.39 20.58 2.17
C PHE A 4 -5.05 20.61 2.91
N LEU A 5 -4.52 19.46 3.31
CA LEU A 5 -3.22 19.39 3.98
C LEU A 5 -2.08 19.87 3.08
N ASN A 6 -2.13 19.53 1.79
CA ASN A 6 -1.14 19.98 0.81
C ASN A 6 -1.26 21.50 0.54
N ALA A 7 -2.49 22.01 0.40
CA ALA A 7 -2.75 23.44 0.22
C ALA A 7 -2.30 24.25 1.45
N LEU A 8 -2.58 23.76 2.65
CA LEU A 8 -2.18 24.40 3.90
C LEU A 8 -0.66 24.34 4.11
N HIS A 9 -0.01 23.22 3.76
CA HIS A 9 1.45 23.13 3.75
C HIS A 9 2.06 24.21 2.84
N GLY A 10 1.52 24.40 1.63
CA GLY A 10 1.96 25.45 0.71
C GLY A 10 1.69 26.87 1.23
N ALA A 11 0.48 27.13 1.76
CA ALA A 11 0.09 28.45 2.27
C ALA A 11 0.93 28.89 3.48
N LEU A 12 1.38 27.94 4.31
CA LEU A 12 2.28 28.20 5.44
C LEU A 12 3.76 28.36 5.02
N GLY A 13 4.01 28.50 3.71
CA GLY A 13 5.36 28.65 3.17
C GLY A 13 6.19 27.37 3.18
N GLY A 14 5.53 26.21 3.31
CA GLY A 14 6.15 24.91 3.15
C GLY A 14 6.55 24.66 1.70
N THR A 15 7.73 24.09 1.50
CA THR A 15 8.20 23.63 0.19
C THR A 15 8.80 22.24 0.37
N LYS A 16 9.18 21.57 -0.72
CA LYS A 16 9.89 20.27 -0.66
C LYS A 16 11.12 20.28 0.27
N LYS A 17 11.74 21.46 0.48
CA LYS A 17 12.91 21.64 1.36
C LYS A 17 12.62 22.37 2.67
N LYS A 18 11.50 23.08 2.76
CA LYS A 18 11.17 23.94 3.92
C LYS A 18 10.01 23.32 4.69
N THR A 19 10.27 23.00 5.94
CA THR A 19 9.28 22.38 6.83
C THR A 19 8.23 23.39 7.27
N SER A 20 6.95 23.03 7.18
CA SER A 20 5.84 23.77 7.76
C SER A 20 5.36 23.09 9.05
N SER A 21 4.47 23.74 9.81
CA SER A 21 3.86 23.12 11.00
C SER A 21 3.12 21.82 10.65
N ILE A 22 2.52 21.73 9.45
CA ILE A 22 1.83 20.53 8.96
C ILE A 22 2.79 19.36 8.80
N THR A 23 3.96 19.58 8.18
CA THR A 23 4.95 18.52 8.04
C THR A 23 5.52 18.12 9.39
N LYS A 24 5.69 19.06 10.34
CA LYS A 24 6.17 18.73 11.68
C LYS A 24 5.17 17.93 12.51
N ALA A 25 3.87 18.16 12.33
CA ALA A 25 2.83 17.52 13.12
C ALA A 25 2.33 16.20 12.51
N PHE A 26 2.23 16.10 11.19
CA PHE A 26 1.55 14.99 10.51
C PHE A 26 2.44 14.16 9.59
N GLN A 27 3.62 14.66 9.19
CA GLN A 27 4.45 13.91 8.24
C GLN A 27 5.22 12.80 8.97
N GLY A 28 4.91 11.56 8.62
CA GLY A 28 5.70 10.39 8.96
C GLY A 28 6.57 9.93 7.79
N SER A 29 7.48 9.01 8.09
CA SER A 29 8.32 8.30 7.11
C SER A 29 8.04 6.80 7.20
N MET A 30 8.00 6.14 6.05
CA MET A 30 7.74 4.71 5.92
C MET A 30 8.75 4.07 4.99
N ARG A 31 9.23 2.89 5.38
CA ARG A 31 9.99 1.99 4.52
C ARG A 31 9.04 1.02 3.86
N ILE A 32 9.10 0.96 2.54
CA ILE A 32 8.28 0.09 1.71
C ILE A 32 9.20 -0.95 1.09
N PHE A 33 8.98 -2.20 1.45
CA PHE A 33 9.63 -3.36 0.85
C PHE A 33 8.71 -3.89 -0.25
N SER A 34 9.17 -3.82 -1.49
CA SER A 34 8.42 -4.26 -2.67
C SER A 34 9.15 -5.39 -3.36
N LYS A 35 8.44 -6.46 -3.68
CA LYS A 35 8.96 -7.59 -4.45
C LYS A 35 8.02 -7.86 -5.62
N LYS A 36 8.56 -7.94 -6.84
CA LYS A 36 7.78 -8.36 -8.01
C LYS A 36 7.52 -9.87 -7.94
N LEU A 37 6.32 -10.28 -8.35
CA LEU A 37 5.97 -11.67 -8.49
C LEU A 37 6.02 -12.07 -9.97
N PRO A 38 6.59 -13.26 -10.30
CA PRO A 38 6.50 -13.82 -11.64
C PRO A 38 5.05 -13.97 -12.11
N HIS A 39 4.83 -13.97 -13.43
CA HIS A 39 3.51 -14.16 -13.99
C HIS A 39 2.93 -15.52 -13.53
N PRO A 40 1.64 -15.59 -13.14
CA PRO A 40 1.03 -16.83 -12.66
C PRO A 40 1.13 -17.99 -13.67
N ASP A 41 1.13 -17.67 -14.97
CA ASP A 41 1.14 -18.65 -16.06
C ASP A 41 2.53 -19.20 -16.43
N CYS A 42 3.63 -18.69 -15.85
CA CYS A 42 4.97 -19.24 -16.10
C CYS A 42 5.12 -20.67 -15.57
N THR A 43 5.95 -21.47 -16.24
CA THR A 43 6.30 -22.82 -15.76
C THR A 43 7.09 -22.75 -14.45
N PRO A 44 7.14 -23.83 -13.63
CA PRO A 44 7.88 -23.83 -12.37
C PRO A 44 9.37 -23.49 -12.55
N GLU A 45 10.00 -24.04 -13.58
CA GLU A 45 11.42 -23.83 -13.90
C GLU A 45 11.70 -22.37 -14.29
N GLU A 46 10.84 -21.76 -15.10
CA GLU A 46 10.94 -20.34 -15.46
C GLU A 46 10.73 -19.42 -14.25
N LYS A 47 9.79 -19.77 -13.35
CA LYS A 47 9.54 -19.00 -12.12
C LYS A 47 10.78 -19.01 -11.22
N GLU A 48 11.41 -20.16 -11.04
CA GLU A 48 12.63 -20.28 -10.24
C GLU A 48 13.78 -19.47 -10.86
N ALA A 49 13.96 -19.53 -12.18
CA ALA A 49 14.97 -18.72 -12.87
C ALA A 49 14.72 -17.21 -12.71
N LEU A 50 13.46 -16.76 -12.82
CA LEU A 50 13.10 -15.34 -12.66
C LEU A 50 13.32 -14.86 -11.23
N LEU A 51 13.03 -15.68 -10.21
CA LEU A 51 13.23 -15.33 -8.80
C LEU A 51 14.70 -15.07 -8.42
N VAL A 52 15.67 -15.59 -9.19
CA VAL A 52 17.09 -15.30 -9.00
C VAL A 52 17.48 -13.93 -9.56
N THR A 53 16.72 -13.42 -10.52
CA THR A 53 17.03 -12.16 -11.21
C THR A 53 16.81 -10.96 -10.28
N GLU A 54 17.67 -9.94 -10.37
CA GLU A 54 17.61 -8.73 -9.54
C GLU A 54 16.23 -8.02 -9.60
N GLU A 55 15.52 -8.14 -10.72
CA GLU A 55 14.18 -7.57 -10.89
C GLU A 55 13.13 -8.15 -9.91
N TYR A 56 13.29 -9.42 -9.52
CA TYR A 56 12.37 -10.14 -8.63
C TYR A 56 12.88 -10.21 -7.19
N GLN A 57 14.01 -9.55 -6.88
CA GLN A 57 14.48 -9.37 -5.51
C GLN A 57 13.71 -8.26 -4.80
N GLU A 58 13.77 -8.27 -3.48
CA GLU A 58 13.14 -7.25 -2.65
C GLU A 58 13.85 -5.90 -2.82
N GLN A 59 13.07 -4.85 -3.07
CA GLN A 59 13.55 -3.47 -3.16
C GLN A 59 13.00 -2.67 -1.99
N MET A 60 13.90 -1.98 -1.28
CA MET A 60 13.54 -1.05 -0.22
C MET A 60 13.46 0.37 -0.76
N SER A 61 12.34 1.03 -0.52
CA SER A 61 12.14 2.44 -0.84
C SER A 61 11.63 3.20 0.38
N GLU A 62 12.15 4.41 0.60
CA GLU A 62 11.66 5.30 1.65
C GLU A 62 10.67 6.31 1.07
N SER A 63 9.51 6.44 1.71
CA SER A 63 8.47 7.38 1.31
C SER A 63 7.90 8.08 2.53
N THR A 64 7.48 9.34 2.36
CA THR A 64 6.85 10.10 3.43
C THR A 64 5.34 10.12 3.24
N PHE A 65 4.59 10.19 4.34
CA PHE A 65 3.13 10.20 4.33
C PHE A 65 2.59 11.23 5.32
N LEU A 66 1.40 11.76 5.07
CA LEU A 66 0.70 12.66 5.99
C LEU A 66 -0.38 11.94 6.82
N PHE A 67 -0.84 10.79 6.32
CA PHE A 67 -1.79 9.92 7.00
C PHE A 67 -1.62 8.49 6.49
N LEU A 68 -1.98 7.50 7.31
CA LEU A 68 -1.95 6.09 6.93
C LEU A 68 -3.27 5.68 6.28
N THR A 69 -3.19 5.01 5.14
CA THR A 69 -4.35 4.41 4.49
C THR A 69 -4.61 3.02 5.06
N LEU A 70 -5.69 2.92 5.84
CA LEU A 70 -6.15 1.67 6.41
C LEU A 70 -7.17 1.03 5.47
N ASP A 71 -6.81 -0.11 4.91
CA ASP A 71 -7.70 -0.84 4.02
C ASP A 71 -8.63 -1.72 4.88
N LEU A 72 -9.94 -1.51 4.76
CA LEU A 72 -10.91 -2.39 5.39
C LEU A 72 -11.04 -3.68 4.59
N PRO A 73 -11.22 -4.84 5.25
CA PRO A 73 -11.52 -6.07 4.54
C PRO A 73 -12.86 -5.94 3.81
N THR A 74 -12.98 -6.63 2.68
CA THR A 74 -14.22 -6.69 1.91
C THR A 74 -15.36 -7.12 2.81
N ALA A 75 -16.50 -6.43 2.71
CA ALA A 75 -17.70 -6.82 3.43
C ALA A 75 -18.03 -8.29 3.13
N PRO A 76 -18.42 -9.09 4.14
CA PRO A 76 -18.83 -10.48 3.93
C PRO A 76 -19.93 -10.54 2.87
N LEU A 77 -19.78 -11.44 1.90
CA LEU A 77 -20.74 -11.60 0.80
C LEU A 77 -22.10 -12.14 1.27
N TYR A 78 -22.12 -12.87 2.38
CA TYR A 78 -23.31 -13.52 2.92
C TYR A 78 -23.67 -12.95 4.29
N LYS A 79 -24.97 -12.80 4.53
CA LYS A 79 -25.50 -12.57 5.88
C LYS A 79 -25.28 -13.84 6.70
N ASP A 80 -25.13 -13.67 8.02
CA ASP A 80 -25.14 -14.79 8.96
C ASP A 80 -26.45 -15.60 8.80
N GLU A 81 -26.46 -16.88 9.21
CA GLU A 81 -27.60 -17.82 9.06
C GLU A 81 -28.92 -17.28 9.62
N LYS A 82 -28.86 -16.22 10.44
CA LYS A 82 -29.98 -15.56 11.12
C LYS A 82 -30.49 -14.30 10.41
N GLU A 83 -29.99 -13.96 9.22
CA GLU A 83 -30.39 -12.78 8.40
C GLU A 83 -30.34 -11.42 9.11
N GLN A 84 -29.66 -11.30 10.25
CA GLN A 84 -29.56 -10.05 10.99
C GLN A 84 -28.62 -9.08 10.24
N LEU A 85 -28.99 -7.79 10.20
CA LEU A 85 -28.15 -6.71 9.68
C LEU A 85 -26.98 -6.45 10.65
N ILE A 86 -25.96 -7.30 10.61
CA ILE A 86 -24.77 -7.15 11.43
C ILE A 86 -23.76 -6.27 10.68
N ILE A 87 -23.43 -5.12 11.26
CA ILE A 87 -22.34 -4.26 10.77
C ILE A 87 -21.02 -4.99 11.05
N PRO A 88 -20.19 -5.30 10.03
CA PRO A 88 -18.94 -6.01 10.24
C PRO A 88 -17.97 -5.12 11.06
N GLN A 89 -17.44 -5.68 12.15
CA GLN A 89 -16.45 -5.02 12.99
C GLN A 89 -15.06 -5.59 12.72
N VAL A 90 -14.06 -4.73 12.68
CA VAL A 90 -12.67 -5.12 12.45
C VAL A 90 -11.79 -4.38 13.46
N PRO A 91 -11.01 -5.09 14.29
CA PRO A 91 -10.08 -4.44 15.20
C PRO A 91 -9.04 -3.58 14.47
N LEU A 92 -8.76 -2.40 15.02
CA LEU A 92 -7.79 -1.45 14.44
C LEU A 92 -6.39 -2.06 14.28
N PHE A 93 -5.97 -2.95 15.19
CA PHE A 93 -4.66 -3.59 15.10
C PHE A 93 -4.51 -4.51 13.88
N ASN A 94 -5.60 -5.12 13.41
CA ASN A 94 -5.57 -5.98 12.22
C ASN A 94 -5.23 -5.16 10.96
N ILE A 95 -5.87 -4.01 10.80
CA ILE A 95 -5.64 -3.13 9.64
C ILE A 95 -4.32 -2.37 9.74
N LEU A 96 -3.83 -2.09 10.96
CA LEU A 96 -2.48 -1.57 11.17
C LEU A 96 -1.39 -2.62 10.90
N GLY A 97 -1.74 -3.92 10.92
CA GLY A 97 -0.84 -5.01 10.56
C GLY A 97 -0.16 -4.82 9.20
N LYS A 98 -0.79 -4.11 8.26
CA LYS A 98 -0.20 -3.70 6.96
C LYS A 98 1.15 -2.97 7.09
N PHE A 99 1.40 -2.30 8.21
CA PHE A 99 2.58 -1.45 8.43
C PHE A 99 3.61 -2.05 9.39
N ASN A 100 3.47 -3.32 9.77
CA ASN A 100 4.37 -3.98 10.72
C ASN A 100 5.69 -4.50 10.11
N GLY A 101 5.85 -4.41 8.78
CA GLY A 101 7.03 -4.92 8.07
C GLY A 101 7.08 -6.45 7.90
N SER A 102 6.05 -7.17 8.34
CA SER A 102 5.92 -8.63 8.16
C SER A 102 4.73 -9.01 7.28
N THR A 103 3.69 -8.19 7.25
CA THR A 103 2.49 -8.44 6.44
C THR A 103 2.74 -8.02 5.00
N GLU A 104 2.76 -8.99 4.09
CA GLU A 104 2.82 -8.73 2.66
C GLU A 104 1.42 -8.40 2.12
N LYS A 105 1.33 -7.35 1.30
CA LYS A 105 0.10 -7.01 0.58
C LYS A 105 0.34 -7.17 -0.92
N VAL A 106 -0.42 -8.05 -1.55
CA VAL A 106 -0.41 -8.20 -3.01
C VAL A 106 -1.05 -6.96 -3.64
N GLN A 107 -0.28 -6.26 -4.46
CA GLN A 107 -0.74 -5.13 -5.25
C GLN A 107 -0.75 -5.54 -6.72
N PHE A 108 -1.92 -5.53 -7.36
CA PHE A 108 -2.01 -5.71 -8.81
C PHE A 108 -1.48 -4.45 -9.50
N ASN A 109 -0.42 -4.62 -10.30
CA ASN A 109 0.13 -3.53 -11.09
C ASN A 109 -0.43 -3.63 -12.52
N ASN A 110 -1.44 -2.83 -12.83
CA ASN A 110 -2.04 -2.76 -14.17
C ASN A 110 -1.15 -1.94 -15.13
N ASN A 111 0.09 -2.38 -15.36
CA ASN A 111 0.90 -1.83 -16.43
C ASN A 111 0.45 -2.46 -17.76
N ASN A 112 -0.55 -1.84 -18.40
CA ASN A 112 -1.06 -2.18 -19.73
C ASN A 112 -0.07 -1.80 -20.85
N ASN A 113 1.18 -2.28 -20.79
CA ASN A 113 2.19 -2.07 -21.83
C ASN A 113 2.49 -3.33 -22.66
N ASN A 114 1.54 -4.27 -22.75
CA ASN A 114 1.58 -5.32 -23.76
C ASN A 114 0.80 -4.87 -25.01
N ARG A 115 1.38 -3.97 -25.81
CA ARG A 115 1.02 -3.89 -27.23
C ARG A 115 1.80 -4.98 -27.96
N LEU A 116 1.11 -6.09 -28.25
CA LEU A 116 1.55 -7.02 -29.28
C LEU A 116 1.33 -6.38 -30.65
N LYS A 117 2.41 -6.40 -31.44
CA LYS A 117 2.59 -5.98 -32.84
C LYS A 117 2.98 -4.53 -33.07
#